data_AF-A0A7C7JMM7-F1
#
_entry.id   AF-A0A7C7JMM7-F1
#
_cell.length_a   1.000
_cell.length_b   1.000
_cell.length_c   1.000
_cell.angle_alpha   90.00
_cell.angle_beta   90.00
_cell.angle_gamma   90.00
#
_symmetry.space_group_name_H-M   'P 1'
#
loop_
_entity.id
_entity.type
_entity.pdbx_description
1 polymer ?
#
loop_
_entity_poly.entity_id
_entity_poly.type
_entity_poly.pdbx_seq_one_letter_code
_entity_poly.pdbx_strand_id
1 'polypeptide(L)'
;MENIELKLLEELNKLQRFALKTPIDSKNFWRDWQSLYTTVRFSQIAVKSLLEGDNLSQEEVKHLKKKLHLLREIENYLKELREVALQVKGYSIFSPEGSEEGNDDLDDLLF
;
A
#
# COMPACT_ATOMS: atom_id res chain seq x y z
N MET A 1 19.91 22.72 20.57
CA MET A 1 18.94 21.62 20.65
C MET A 1 18.08 21.75 19.40
N GLU A 2 18.22 20.88 18.41
CA GLU A 2 17.37 20.95 17.21
C GLU A 2 15.92 20.76 17.63
N ASN A 3 15.02 21.66 17.19
CA ASN A 3 13.61 21.57 17.56
C ASN A 3 13.00 20.30 16.95
N ILE A 4 12.56 19.37 17.80
CA ILE A 4 11.92 18.10 17.41
C ILE A 4 10.70 18.35 16.51
N GLU A 5 9.97 19.45 16.73
CA GLU A 5 8.82 19.83 15.93
C GLU A 5 9.21 20.12 14.47
N LEU A 6 10.35 20.81 14.26
CA LEU A 6 10.87 21.07 12.91
C LEU A 6 11.26 19.78 12.20
N LYS A 7 11.91 18.85 12.91
CA LYS A 7 12.26 17.53 12.36
C LYS A 7 11.03 16.72 11.99
N LEU A 8 9.99 16.74 12.83
CA LEU A 8 8.72 16.07 12.52
C LEU A 8 8.09 16.69 11.25
N LEU A 9 8.07 18.01 11.15
CA LEU A 9 7.53 18.72 9.98
C LEU A 9 8.30 18.38 8.69
N GLU A 10 9.63 18.28 8.76
CA GLU A 10 10.47 17.82 7.65
C GLU A 10 10.14 16.39 7.24
N GLU A 11 9.98 15.47 8.20
CA GLU A 11 9.60 14.08 7.90
C GLU A 11 8.20 13.99 7.31
N LEU A 12 7.24 14.78 7.78
CA LEU A 12 5.90 14.84 7.19
C LEU A 12 5.96 15.35 5.73
N ASN A 13 6.72 16.41 5.46
CA ASN A 13 6.93 16.89 4.10
C ASN A 13 7.60 15.85 3.20
N LYS A 14 8.56 15.08 3.73
CA LYS A 14 9.15 13.95 3.00
C LYS A 14 8.08 12.91 2.66
N LEU A 15 7.17 12.60 3.57
CA LEU A 15 6.12 11.59 3.36
C LEU A 15 5.03 12.04 2.37
N GLN A 16 4.79 13.35 2.20
CA GLN A 16 3.81 13.86 1.25
C GLN A 16 4.02 13.38 -0.19
N ARG A 17 5.25 13.00 -0.57
CA ARG A 17 5.52 12.42 -1.90
C ARG A 17 4.81 11.09 -2.16
N PHE A 18 4.40 10.38 -1.10
CA PHE A 18 3.65 9.13 -1.18
C PHE A 18 2.15 9.33 -1.04
N ALA A 19 1.69 10.56 -0.77
CA ALA A 19 0.27 10.87 -0.72
C ALA A 19 -0.31 10.86 -2.13
N LEU A 20 -1.28 9.98 -2.37
CA LEU A 20 -1.99 9.94 -3.64
C LEU A 20 -3.03 11.08 -3.65
N LYS A 21 -2.77 12.12 -4.42
CA LYS A 21 -3.66 13.30 -4.54
C LYS A 21 -4.72 13.16 -5.63
N THR A 22 -4.58 12.13 -6.47
CA THR A 22 -5.50 11.87 -7.57
C THR A 22 -6.83 11.31 -7.03
N PRO A 23 -7.99 11.90 -7.39
CA PRO A 23 -9.29 11.39 -6.97
C PRO A 23 -9.52 9.94 -7.41
N ILE A 24 -10.21 9.15 -6.57
CA ILE A 24 -10.45 7.71 -6.77
C ILE A 24 -11.22 7.40 -8.07
N ASP A 25 -12.15 8.26 -8.43
CA ASP A 25 -12.98 8.18 -9.62
C ASP A 25 -12.23 8.58 -10.91
N SER A 26 -11.07 9.22 -10.78
CA SER A 26 -10.26 9.64 -11.92
C SER A 26 -9.72 8.46 -12.73
N LYS A 27 -9.65 8.62 -14.05
CA LYS A 27 -9.00 7.66 -14.96
C LYS A 27 -7.51 7.47 -14.65
N ASN A 28 -6.87 8.46 -14.03
CA ASN A 28 -5.45 8.44 -13.70
C ASN A 28 -5.14 7.78 -12.37
N PHE A 29 -6.14 7.54 -11.51
CA PHE A 29 -5.94 7.02 -10.15
C PHE A 29 -5.08 5.77 -10.13
N TRP A 30 -5.46 4.76 -10.93
CA TRP A 30 -4.78 3.46 -10.93
C TRP A 30 -3.35 3.55 -11.43
N ARG A 31 -3.09 4.40 -12.42
CA ARG A 31 -1.73 4.63 -12.95
C ARG A 31 -0.85 5.27 -11.88
N ASP A 32 -1.36 6.30 -11.21
CA ASP A 32 -0.61 7.05 -10.21
C ASP A 32 -0.39 6.20 -8.95
N TRP A 33 -1.41 5.44 -8.52
CA TRP A 33 -1.31 4.43 -7.46
C TRP A 33 -0.26 3.37 -7.78
N GLN A 34 -0.31 2.79 -8.98
CA GLN A 34 0.63 1.76 -9.42
C GLN A 34 2.05 2.29 -9.43
N SER A 35 2.26 3.52 -9.93
CA SER A 35 3.58 4.16 -9.94
C SER A 35 4.15 4.27 -8.53
N LEU A 36 3.38 4.80 -7.57
CA LEU A 36 3.81 4.91 -6.17
C LEU A 36 4.07 3.54 -5.54
N TYR A 37 3.16 2.59 -5.75
CA TYR A 37 3.29 1.24 -5.21
C TYR A 37 4.56 0.54 -5.72
N THR A 38 4.82 0.61 -7.03
CA THR A 38 6.03 0.06 -7.64
C THR A 38 7.29 0.73 -7.08
N THR A 39 7.31 2.06 -6.95
CA THR A 39 8.44 2.78 -6.35
C THR A 39 8.71 2.32 -4.92
N VAL A 40 7.67 2.15 -4.09
CA VAL A 40 7.81 1.66 -2.71
C VAL A 40 8.34 0.24 -2.70
N ARG A 41 7.78 -0.67 -3.51
CA ARG A 41 8.21 -2.07 -3.61
C ARG A 41 9.66 -2.20 -4.05
N PHE A 42 10.08 -1.45 -5.08
CA PHE A 42 11.46 -1.47 -5.56
C PHE A 42 12.41 -0.86 -4.54
N SER A 43 12.00 0.17 -3.80
CA SER A 43 12.79 0.72 -2.69
C SER A 43 13.00 -0.32 -1.60
N GLN A 44 11.99 -1.12 -1.25
CA GLN A 44 12.15 -2.21 -0.28
C GLN A 44 13.12 -3.28 -0.78
N ILE A 45 13.05 -3.67 -2.06
CA ILE A 45 13.97 -4.64 -2.67
C ILE A 45 15.41 -4.12 -2.62
N ALA A 46 15.63 -2.86 -3.00
CA ALA A 46 16.94 -2.23 -2.94
C ALA A 46 17.50 -2.21 -1.50
N VAL A 47 16.68 -1.84 -0.50
CA VAL A 47 17.10 -1.85 0.91
C VAL A 47 17.44 -3.26 1.40
N LYS A 48 16.67 -4.28 1.01
CA LYS A 48 16.97 -5.68 1.36
C LYS A 48 18.28 -6.15 0.73
N SER A 49 18.50 -5.84 -0.54
CA SER A 49 19.74 -6.18 -1.25
C SER A 49 20.96 -5.51 -0.59
N LEU A 50 20.84 -4.25 -0.14
CA LEU A 50 21.89 -3.59 0.62
C LEU A 50 22.16 -4.28 1.96
N LEU A 51 21.11 -4.71 2.66
CA LEU A 51 21.22 -5.42 3.95
C LEU A 51 21.85 -6.81 3.84
N GLU A 52 21.77 -7.44 2.67
CA GLU A 52 22.41 -8.73 2.38
C GLU A 52 23.90 -8.60 2.01
N GLY A 53 24.37 -7.37 1.72
CA GLY A 53 25.78 -7.11 1.41
C GLY A 53 26.66 -7.01 2.65
N ASP A 54 27.92 -7.45 2.53
CA ASP A 54 28.82 -7.67 3.67
C ASP A 54 29.56 -6.41 4.20
N ASN A 55 29.28 -5.21 3.68
CA ASN A 55 30.10 -4.01 3.95
C ASN A 55 29.37 -2.87 4.68
N LEU A 56 28.38 -3.17 5.53
CA LEU A 56 27.65 -2.16 6.28
C LEU A 56 28.06 -2.09 7.75
N SER A 57 28.24 -0.88 8.26
CA SER A 57 28.34 -0.64 9.70
C SER A 57 27.02 -0.95 10.42
N GLN A 58 27.10 -1.18 11.73
CA GLN A 58 25.90 -1.41 12.56
C GLN A 58 24.90 -0.24 12.51
N GLU A 59 25.40 1.00 12.39
CA GLU A 59 24.55 2.19 12.28
C GLU A 59 23.80 2.22 10.93
N GLU A 60 24.47 1.87 9.84
CA GLU A 60 23.86 1.78 8.51
C GLU A 60 22.81 0.67 8.47
N VAL A 61 23.09 -0.50 9.06
CA VAL A 61 22.12 -1.59 9.18
C VAL A 61 20.88 -1.13 9.97
N LYS A 62 21.08 -0.44 11.10
CA LYS A 62 19.97 0.09 11.92
C LYS A 62 19.15 1.11 11.13
N HIS A 63 19.80 1.99 10.37
CA HIS A 63 19.14 2.98 9.52
C HIS A 63 18.32 2.33 8.40
N LEU A 64 18.91 1.37 7.69
CA LEU A 64 18.23 0.64 6.61
C LEU A 64 17.04 -0.18 7.13
N LYS A 65 17.15 -0.82 8.30
CA LYS A 65 16.01 -1.51 8.95
C LYS A 65 14.87 -0.55 9.28
N LYS A 66 15.17 0.64 9.80
CA LYS A 66 14.16 1.69 10.04
C LYS A 66 13.49 2.14 8.75
N LYS A 67 14.27 2.40 7.69
CA LYS A 67 13.74 2.74 6.36
C LYS A 67 12.85 1.63 5.81
N LEU A 68 13.26 0.37 5.95
CA LEU A 68 12.49 -0.77 5.49
C LEU A 68 11.15 -0.88 6.21
N HIS A 69 11.13 -0.64 7.52
CA HIS A 69 9.88 -0.59 8.29
C HIS A 69 8.96 0.53 7.78
N LEU A 70 9.47 1.75 7.61
CA LEU A 70 8.69 2.87 7.07
C LEU A 70 8.11 2.56 5.67
N LEU A 71 8.90 1.95 4.79
CA LEU A 71 8.43 1.56 3.46
C LEU A 71 7.32 0.50 3.50
N ARG A 72 7.28 -0.35 4.53
CA ARG A 72 6.18 -1.32 4.73
C ARG A 72 4.92 -0.62 5.21
N GLU A 73 5.03 0.36 6.11
CA GLU A 73 3.88 1.17 6.53
C GLU A 73 3.27 1.92 5.33
N ILE A 74 4.11 2.50 4.47
CA ILE A 74 3.65 3.17 3.24
C ILE A 74 3.00 2.17 2.28
N GLU A 75 3.55 0.95 2.14
CA GLU A 75 2.94 -0.10 1.31
C GLU A 75 1.55 -0.48 1.83
N ASN A 76 1.39 -0.61 3.15
CA ASN A 76 0.11 -0.92 3.79
C ASN A 76 -0.91 0.20 3.53
N TYR A 77 -0.53 1.47 3.72
CA TYR A 77 -1.36 2.61 3.36
C TYR A 77 -1.84 2.57 1.91
N LEU A 78 -0.94 2.26 0.95
CA LEU A 78 -1.33 2.14 -0.46
C LEU A 78 -2.28 0.96 -0.70
N LYS A 79 -2.12 -0.16 0.00
CA LYS A 79 -3.05 -1.30 -0.10
C LYS A 79 -4.43 -0.94 0.42
N GLU A 80 -4.52 -0.30 1.59
CA GLU A 80 -5.78 0.19 2.14
C GLU A 80 -6.49 1.12 1.16
N LEU A 81 -5.76 2.05 0.53
CA LEU A 81 -6.31 2.96 -0.46
C LEU A 81 -6.84 2.24 -1.71
N ARG A 82 -6.17 1.16 -2.14
CA ARG A 82 -6.66 0.30 -3.22
C ARG A 82 -7.96 -0.38 -2.84
N GLU A 83 -8.08 -0.92 -1.62
CA GLU A 83 -9.30 -1.59 -1.17
C GLU A 83 -10.48 -0.60 -1.14
N VAL A 84 -10.27 0.60 -0.62
CA VAL A 84 -11.28 1.68 -0.67
C VAL A 84 -11.68 2.00 -2.11
N ALA A 85 -10.70 2.12 -3.02
CA ALA A 85 -10.98 2.42 -4.42
C ALA A 85 -11.77 1.31 -5.14
N LEU A 86 -11.53 0.04 -4.80
CA LEU A 86 -12.28 -1.10 -5.32
C LEU A 86 -13.72 -1.10 -4.79
N GLN A 87 -13.91 -0.81 -3.51
CA GLN A 87 -15.24 -0.70 -2.91
C GLN A 87 -16.05 0.43 -3.54
N VAL A 88 -15.47 1.62 -3.74
CA VAL A 88 -16.13 2.77 -4.37
C VAL A 88 -16.52 2.49 -5.83
N LYS A 89 -15.70 1.74 -6.58
CA LYS A 89 -16.02 1.35 -7.96
C LYS A 89 -17.03 0.20 -8.06
N GLY A 90 -17.56 -0.29 -6.94
CA GLY A 90 -18.52 -1.40 -6.91
C GLY A 90 -17.89 -2.76 -7.25
N TYR A 91 -16.56 -2.89 -7.18
CA TYR A 91 -15.87 -4.17 -7.40
C TYR A 91 -15.91 -5.10 -6.17
N SER A 92 -16.63 -4.74 -5.10
CA SER A 92 -16.97 -5.70 -4.06
C SER A 92 -18.20 -6.50 -4.48
N ILE A 93 -17.97 -7.48 -5.35
CA ILE A 93 -18.81 -8.67 -5.44
C ILE A 93 -17.89 -9.80 -5.01
N PHE A 94 -18.27 -10.51 -3.94
CA PHE A 94 -17.59 -11.65 -3.31
C PHE A 94 -16.48 -11.32 -2.28
N SER A 95 -16.89 -11.00 -1.05
CA SER A 95 -16.24 -11.64 0.11
C SER A 95 -16.75 -13.08 0.17
N PRO A 96 -15.90 -14.11 0.06
CA PRO A 96 -16.33 -15.51 0.17
C PRO A 96 -16.41 -15.96 1.64
N GLU A 97 -17.05 -15.16 2.49
CA GLU A 97 -17.27 -15.50 3.90
C GLU A 97 -18.68 -15.05 4.30
N GLY A 98 -19.67 -15.94 4.13
CA GLY A 98 -20.97 -15.80 4.82
C GLY A 98 -22.25 -15.77 4.00
N SER A 99 -22.47 -16.70 3.06
CA SER A 99 -23.84 -17.04 2.64
C SER A 99 -24.05 -18.55 2.72
N GLU A 100 -24.37 -19.01 3.94
CA GLU A 100 -25.08 -20.26 4.16
C GLU A 100 -26.47 -20.19 3.49
N GLU A 101 -26.83 -21.33 2.89
CA GLU A 101 -28.19 -21.88 2.71
C GLU A 101 -29.31 -20.99 2.14
N GLY A 102 -29.64 -21.27 0.88
CA GLY A 102 -30.90 -20.88 0.23
C GLY A 102 -31.22 -21.85 -0.90
N ASN A 103 -31.84 -22.96 -0.52
CA ASN A 103 -32.41 -24.00 -1.38
C ASN A 103 -33.52 -23.45 -2.29
N ASP A 104 -33.82 -24.20 -3.35
CA ASP A 104 -35.02 -24.15 -4.21
C ASP A 104 -35.05 -23.09 -5.33
N ASP A 105 -34.75 -23.55 -6.55
CA ASP A 105 -35.64 -23.46 -7.72
C ASP A 105 -34.90 -24.01 -8.96
N LEU A 106 -34.83 -25.34 -9.05
CA LEU A 106 -34.23 -26.10 -10.16
C LEU A 106 -35.30 -26.92 -10.91
N ASP A 107 -36.51 -26.37 -11.11
CA ASP A 107 -37.64 -27.15 -11.65
C ASP A 107 -38.36 -26.57 -12.88
N ASP A 108 -37.89 -25.51 -13.54
CA ASP A 108 -38.71 -24.83 -14.57
C ASP A 108 -38.08 -24.62 -15.96
N LEU A 109 -37.26 -25.57 -16.44
CA LEU A 109 -36.87 -25.61 -17.87
C LEU A 109 -36.88 -27.04 -18.43
N LEU A 110 -38.07 -27.65 -18.45
CA LEU A 110 -38.44 -28.72 -19.39
C LEU A 110 -39.65 -28.27 -20.21
N PHE A 111 -39.41 -27.60 -21.35
CA PHE A 111 -40.29 -27.62 -22.53
C PHE A 111 -39.46 -27.39 -23.80
#